data_AF-A0A485BNM5-F1
#
_entry.id   AF-A0A485BNM5-F1
#
_cell.length_a   1.000
_cell.length_b   1.000
_cell.length_c   1.000
_cell.angle_alpha   90.00
_cell.angle_beta   90.00
_cell.angle_gamma   90.00
#
_symmetry.space_group_name_H-M   'P 1'
#
loop_
_entity.id
_entity.type
_entity.pdbx_description
1 polymer ?
#
loop_
_entity_poly.entity_id
_entity_poly.type
_entity_poly.pdbx_seq_one_letter_code
_entity_poly.pdbx_strand_id
1 'polypeptide(L)'
;MGQKSPHREGMTTLREARRLGIPTILLTQAVDSRFSQEAQVVIEVPRGGDNGRVPLHGTVLVCLEMMVLSVASTAPQKTMKSMKRINELHKAIGKSGGKRS
;
A
#
# COMPACT_ATOMS: atom_id res chain seq x y z
N MET A 1 16.81 -2.09 14.08
CA MET A 1 16.19 -1.29 15.16
C MET A 1 14.85 -0.74 14.69
N GLY A 2 13.73 -1.30 15.17
CA GLY A 2 12.39 -0.78 14.88
C GLY A 2 12.11 0.50 15.67
N GLN A 3 11.29 1.41 15.12
CA GLN A 3 10.86 2.62 15.82
C GLN A 3 10.20 2.26 17.16
N LYS A 4 10.75 2.78 18.27
CA LYS A 4 10.33 2.44 19.63
C LYS A 4 9.01 3.06 20.08
N SER A 5 8.48 4.05 19.36
CA SER A 5 7.16 4.65 19.63
C SER A 5 6.36 4.77 18.35
N PRO A 6 5.08 4.35 18.33
CA PRO A 6 4.22 4.57 17.17
C PRO A 6 4.02 6.06 16.94
N HIS A 7 4.13 6.49 15.67
CA HIS A 7 3.83 7.87 15.28
C HIS A 7 2.40 8.24 15.68
N ARG A 8 2.23 9.40 16.33
CA ARG A 8 0.91 9.87 16.79
C ARG A 8 -0.09 9.97 15.64
N GLU A 9 0.36 10.43 14.48
CA GLU A 9 -0.45 10.53 13.27
C GLU A 9 -1.02 9.18 12.85
N GLY A 10 -0.18 8.13 12.80
CA GLY A 10 -0.65 6.78 12.46
C GLY A 10 -1.66 6.25 13.46
N MET A 11 -1.46 6.47 14.76
CA MET A 11 -2.39 6.03 15.80
C MET A 11 -3.74 6.75 15.68
N THR A 12 -3.72 8.06 15.39
CA THR A 12 -4.95 8.81 15.13
C THR A 12 -5.66 8.28 13.89
N THR A 13 -4.93 7.99 12.80
CA THR A 13 -5.50 7.40 11.58
C THR A 13 -6.18 6.06 11.84
N LEU A 14 -5.55 5.16 12.62
CA LEU A 14 -6.17 3.87 12.96
C LEU A 14 -7.44 4.03 13.79
N ARG A 15 -7.46 4.98 14.75
CA ARG A 15 -8.65 5.25 15.56
C ARG A 15 -9.79 5.80 14.72
N GLU A 16 -9.51 6.71 13.80
CA GLU A 16 -10.53 7.25 12.91
C GLU A 16 -11.03 6.20 11.92
N ALA A 17 -10.16 5.36 11.38
CA ALA A 17 -10.58 4.22 10.56
C ALA A 17 -11.53 3.29 11.33
N ARG A 18 -11.20 2.97 12.59
CA ARG A 18 -12.08 2.19 13.47
C ARG A 18 -13.42 2.89 13.71
N ARG A 19 -13.41 4.20 14.04
CA ARG A 19 -14.63 5.00 14.27
C ARG A 19 -15.55 5.02 13.04
N LEU A 20 -14.97 4.99 11.84
CA LEU A 20 -15.69 5.00 10.56
C LEU A 20 -16.03 3.59 10.03
N GLY A 21 -15.64 2.52 10.73
CA GLY A 21 -15.86 1.15 10.27
C GLY A 21 -15.03 0.78 9.03
N ILE A 22 -13.93 1.47 8.76
CA ILE A 22 -13.04 1.21 7.63
C ILE A 22 -12.06 0.09 8.03
N PRO A 23 -11.93 -0.97 7.22
CA PRO A 23 -11.01 -2.06 7.51
C PRO A 23 -9.55 -1.62 7.37
N THR A 24 -8.70 -2.15 8.24
CA THR A 24 -7.28 -1.76 8.32
C THR A 24 -6.37 -2.98 8.19
N ILE A 25 -5.39 -2.90 7.29
CA ILE A 25 -4.32 -3.89 7.15
C ILE A 25 -3.00 -3.19 7.51
N LEU A 26 -2.24 -3.76 8.46
CA LEU A 26 -0.93 -3.28 8.86
C LEU A 26 0.18 -4.14 8.25
N LEU A 27 1.11 -3.50 7.52
CA LEU A 27 2.32 -4.14 7.01
C LEU A 27 3.53 -3.79 7.89
N THR A 28 4.02 -4.73 8.69
CA THR A 28 5.04 -4.43 9.70
C THR A 28 5.98 -5.62 9.98
N GLN A 29 7.21 -5.33 10.40
CA GLN A 29 8.10 -6.33 11.01
C GLN A 29 7.94 -6.39 12.54
N ALA A 30 7.30 -5.39 13.14
CA ALA A 30 7.11 -5.29 14.58
C ALA A 30 5.71 -5.79 14.93
N VAL A 31 5.53 -7.11 14.91
CA VAL A 31 4.23 -7.77 15.12
C VAL A 31 3.66 -7.50 16.51
N ASP A 32 4.50 -7.22 17.52
CA ASP A 32 4.07 -6.88 18.88
C ASP A 32 3.86 -5.37 19.14
N SER A 33 3.84 -4.56 18.08
CA SER A 33 3.70 -3.11 18.21
C SER A 33 2.28 -2.68 18.62
N ARG A 34 2.14 -1.47 19.19
CA ARG A 34 0.82 -0.85 19.43
C ARG A 34 -0.03 -0.71 18.16
N PHE A 35 0.61 -0.54 16.99
CA PHE A 35 -0.10 -0.55 15.72
C PHE A 35 -0.76 -1.90 15.46
N SER A 36 -0.06 -2.99 15.74
CA SER A 36 -0.56 -4.35 15.55
C SER A 36 -1.76 -4.66 16.43
N GLN A 37 -1.76 -4.14 17.66
CA GLN A 37 -2.88 -4.28 18.59
C GLN A 37 -4.15 -3.54 18.14
N GLU A 38 -4.00 -2.45 17.37
CA GLU A 38 -5.12 -1.65 16.92
C GLU A 38 -5.62 -1.99 15.51
N ALA A 39 -4.81 -2.66 14.69
CA ALA A 39 -5.14 -3.07 13.34
C ALA A 39 -5.98 -4.36 13.30
N GLN A 40 -6.89 -4.45 12.33
CA GLN A 40 -7.73 -5.65 12.13
C GLN A 40 -6.97 -6.84 11.53
N VAL A 41 -6.07 -6.57 10.59
CA VAL A 41 -5.21 -7.59 9.97
C VAL A 41 -3.77 -7.11 10.05
N VAL A 42 -2.88 -7.99 10.48
CA VAL A 42 -1.43 -7.74 10.52
C VAL A 42 -0.77 -8.71 9.56
N ILE A 43 -0.04 -8.17 8.59
CA ILE A 43 0.82 -8.94 7.69
C ILE A 43 2.26 -8.65 8.13
N GLU A 44 2.93 -9.70 8.59
CA GLU A 44 4.35 -9.61 8.89
C GLU A 44 5.13 -9.42 7.59
N VAL A 45 5.87 -8.31 7.52
CA VAL A 45 6.75 -8.00 6.40
C VAL A 45 8.14 -7.73 6.96
N PRO A 46 9.07 -8.69 6.84
CA PRO A 46 10.45 -8.51 7.29
C PRO A 46 11.07 -7.29 6.59
N ARG A 47 11.61 -6.32 7.32
CA ARG A 47 12.39 -5.23 6.70
C ARG A 47 13.87 -5.53 6.84
N GLY A 48 14.67 -5.00 5.92
CA GLY A 48 16.12 -5.20 5.93
C GLY A 48 16.75 -4.88 7.28
N GLY A 49 17.44 -5.86 7.87
CA GLY A 49 18.10 -5.77 9.17
C GLY A 49 19.63 -5.73 9.10
N ASP A 50 20.22 -6.11 7.95
CA ASP A 50 21.67 -6.31 7.83
C ASP A 50 22.42 -5.02 7.52
N ASN A 51 22.67 -4.20 8.55
CA ASN A 51 23.58 -3.05 8.48
C ASN A 51 23.37 -2.10 7.28
N GLY A 52 22.12 -1.95 6.83
CA GLY A 52 21.77 -1.08 5.70
C GLY A 52 22.02 -1.65 4.30
N ARG A 53 22.36 -2.94 4.17
CA ARG A 53 22.61 -3.59 2.86
C ARG A 53 21.33 -3.98 2.11
N VAL A 54 20.20 -4.04 2.80
CA VAL A 54 18.88 -4.35 2.21
C VAL A 54 17.98 -3.12 2.33
N PRO A 55 17.33 -2.66 1.24
CA PRO A 55 16.42 -1.52 1.29
C PRO A 55 15.32 -1.70 2.34
N LEU A 56 15.16 -0.72 3.23
CA LEU A 56 14.21 -0.76 4.35
C LEU A 56 12.75 -0.98 3.92
N HIS A 57 12.40 -0.54 2.70
CA HIS A 57 11.04 -0.61 2.17
C HIS A 57 10.87 -1.61 1.02
N GLY A 58 11.94 -2.29 0.58
CA GLY A 58 11.88 -3.16 -0.61
C GLY A 58 10.88 -4.30 -0.44
N THR A 59 10.92 -4.99 0.71
CA THR A 59 10.01 -6.08 1.04
C THR A 59 8.56 -5.63 1.21
N VAL A 60 8.33 -4.41 1.70
CA VAL A 60 6.99 -3.80 1.78
C VAL A 60 6.42 -3.56 0.38
N LEU A 61 7.23 -3.06 -0.55
CA LEU A 61 6.80 -2.89 -1.95
C LEU A 61 6.49 -4.23 -2.62
N VAL A 62 7.30 -5.26 -2.39
CA VAL A 62 7.02 -6.62 -2.90
C VAL A 62 5.69 -7.16 -2.34
N CYS A 63 5.43 -6.99 -1.04
CA CYS A 63 4.17 -7.39 -0.43
C CYS A 63 2.97 -6.65 -1.04
N LEU A 64 3.10 -5.34 -1.28
CA LEU A 64 2.07 -4.55 -1.96
C LEU A 64 1.82 -5.07 -3.39
N GLU A 65 2.88 -5.39 -4.15
CA GLU A 65 2.76 -5.94 -5.50
C GLU A 65 2.06 -7.31 -5.49
N MET A 66 2.39 -8.19 -4.54
CA MET A 66 1.70 -9.47 -4.38
C MET A 66 0.20 -9.28 -4.13
N MET A 67 -0.20 -8.31 -3.30
CA MET A 67 -1.62 -8.00 -3.08
C MET A 67 -2.27 -7.46 -4.35
N VAL A 68 -1.60 -6.58 -5.10
CA VAL A 68 -2.11 -6.07 -6.38
C VAL A 68 -2.34 -7.20 -7.38
N LEU A 69 -1.37 -8.10 -7.56
CA LEU A 69 -1.47 -9.26 -8.45
C LEU A 69 -2.58 -10.23 -8.02
N SER A 70 -2.72 -10.48 -6.70
CA SER A 70 -3.78 -11.33 -6.17
C SER A 70 -5.17 -10.72 -6.39
N VAL A 71 -5.35 -9.41 -6.17
CA VAL A 71 -6.63 -8.74 -6.45
C VAL A 71 -6.91 -8.78 -7.95
N ALA A 72 -5.89 -8.53 -8.77
CA ALA A 72 -6.01 -8.56 -10.22
C ALA A 72 -6.47 -9.93 -10.74
N SER A 73 -5.94 -11.03 -10.18
CA SER A 73 -6.28 -12.39 -10.56
C SER A 73 -7.69 -12.82 -10.12
N THR A 74 -8.19 -12.29 -9.01
CA THR A 74 -9.57 -12.57 -8.53
C THR A 74 -10.65 -11.80 -9.29
N ALA A 75 -10.31 -10.69 -9.96
CA ALA A 75 -11.24 -9.85 -10.71
C ALA A 75 -10.72 -9.43 -12.11
N PRO A 76 -10.31 -10.37 -12.98
CA PRO A 76 -9.50 -10.09 -14.17
C PRO A 76 -10.19 -9.15 -15.17
N GLN A 77 -11.51 -9.29 -15.36
CA GLN A 77 -12.27 -8.43 -16.28
C GLN A 77 -12.32 -6.97 -15.80
N LYS A 78 -12.51 -6.77 -14.48
CA LYS A 78 -12.49 -5.42 -13.88
C LYS A 78 -11.10 -4.80 -13.98
N THR A 79 -10.05 -5.60 -13.76
CA THR A 79 -8.65 -5.19 -13.93
C THR A 79 -8.37 -4.72 -15.35
N MET A 80 -8.72 -5.52 -16.36
CA MET A 80 -8.52 -5.16 -17.77
C MET A 80 -9.27 -3.88 -18.15
N LYS A 81 -10.50 -3.69 -17.65
CA LYS A 81 -11.25 -2.44 -17.85
C LYS A 81 -10.54 -1.24 -17.24
N SER A 82 -10.00 -1.35 -16.02
CA SER A 82 -9.23 -0.28 -15.39
C SER A 82 -7.96 0.06 -16.17
N MET A 83 -7.21 -0.95 -16.64
CA MET A 83 -6.02 -0.75 -17.47
C MET A 83 -6.34 -0.04 -18.78
N LYS A 84 -7.47 -0.40 -19.44
CA LYS A 84 -7.94 0.29 -20.64
C LYS A 84 -8.22 1.77 -20.38
N ARG A 85 -8.89 2.10 -19.27
CA ARG A 85 -9.18 3.50 -18.88
C ARG A 85 -7.91 4.32 -18.67
N ILE A 86 -6.87 3.74 -18.08
CA ILE A 86 -5.57 4.42 -17.90
C ILE A 86 -4.93 4.72 -19.25
N ASN A 87 -4.93 3.76 -20.19
CA ASN A 87 -4.40 3.97 -21.53
C ASN A 87 -5.20 5.01 -22.32
N GLU A 88 -6.53 5.00 -22.21
CA GLU A 88 -7.41 6.00 -22.82
C GLU A 88 -7.11 7.41 -22.27
N LEU A 89 -6.94 7.54 -20.95
CA LEU A 89 -6.54 8.80 -20.32
C LEU A 89 -5.19 9.29 -20.84
N HIS A 90 -4.18 8.41 -20.90
CA HIS A 90 -2.86 8.75 -21.45
C HIS A 90 -2.95 9.27 -22.90
N LYS A 91 -3.74 8.61 -23.76
CA LYS A 91 -3.98 9.06 -25.14
C LYS A 91 -4.70 10.40 -25.20
N ALA A 92 -5.67 10.65 -24.32
CA ALA A 92 -6.40 11.91 -24.28
C ALA A 92 -5.48 13.08 -23.91
N ILE A 93 -4.63 12.90 -22.90
CA ILE A 93 -3.63 13.90 -22.49
C ILE A 93 -2.64 14.16 -23.63
N GLY A 94 -2.10 13.11 -24.26
CA GLY A 94 -1.17 13.25 -25.39
C GLY A 94 -1.77 14.00 -26.59
N LYS A 95 -3.07 13.78 -26.88
CA LYS A 95 -3.78 14.51 -27.95
C LYS A 95 -4.05 15.98 -27.61
N SER A 96 -4.24 16.31 -26.33
CA SER A 96 -4.45 17.70 -25.89
C SER A 96 -3.18 18.57 -25.97
N GLY A 97 -1.98 17.98 -25.99
CA GLY A 97 -0.72 18.72 -26.11
C GLY A 97 -0.31 19.11 -27.54
N GLY A 98 -0.93 18.52 -28.57
CA GLY A 98 -0.56 18.72 -29.98
C GLY A 98 -1.32 19.82 -30.73
N LYS A 99 -2.28 20.50 -30.08
CA LYS A 99 -2.99 21.67 -30.63
C LYS A 99 -2.61 22.92 -29.83
N ARG A 100 -1.37 23.38 -29.97
CA ARG A 100 -1.07 24.81 -29.84
C ARG A 100 -0.84 25.32 -31.26
N SER A 101 -1.81 26.12 -31.73
CA SER A 101 -1.69 27.01 -32.88
C SER A 101 -0.50 27.96 -32.70
#